data_AF-A0A2A2KNY9-F1
#
_entry.id   AF-A0A2A2KNY9-F1
#
_cell.length_a   1.000
_cell.length_b   1.000
_cell.length_c   1.000
_cell.angle_alpha   90.00
_cell.angle_beta   90.00
_cell.angle_gamma   90.00
#
_symmetry.space_group_name_H-M   'P 1'
#
loop_
_entity.id
_entity.type
_entity.pdbx_description
1 polymer ?
#
loop_
_entity_poly.entity_id
_entity_poly.type
_entity_poly.pdbx_seq_one_letter_code
_entity_poly.pdbx_strand_id
1 'polypeptide(L)' 'MPKRLPNREGGHMLYENDTPLTEVGYLQAKLTGQSMKENGIEIAHVFCSPALRCVQTATGLLEGMNDETTLGYDVGKCLG' A
#
# COMPACT_ATOMS: atom_id res chain seq x y z
N MET A 1 11.98 -8.77 -6.61
CA MET A 1 10.55 -9.13 -6.81
C MET A 1 9.92 -9.44 -5.46
N PRO A 2 8.59 -9.27 -5.30
CA PRO A 2 7.91 -9.57 -4.05
C PRO A 2 8.15 -11.03 -3.61
N LYS A 3 8.40 -11.27 -2.32
CA LYS A 3 8.69 -12.62 -1.80
C LYS A 3 7.49 -13.57 -1.85
N ARG A 4 6.27 -13.02 -1.80
CA ARG A 4 5.00 -13.75 -1.89
C ARG A 4 4.00 -12.91 -2.68
N LEU A 5 3.21 -13.58 -3.52
CA LEU A 5 2.09 -12.96 -4.21
C LEU A 5 0.80 -13.30 -3.46
N PRO A 6 -0.16 -12.36 -3.33
CA PRO A 6 -1.46 -12.68 -2.76
C PRO A 6 -2.18 -13.73 -3.60
N ASN A 7 -3.03 -14.53 -2.95
CA ASN A 7 -3.90 -15.44 -3.70
C ASN A 7 -5.08 -14.63 -4.26
N ARG A 8 -5.32 -14.70 -5.57
CA ARG A 8 -6.40 -13.98 -6.26
C ARG A 8 -7.22 -14.96 -7.09
N GLU A 9 -8.54 -14.81 -7.09
CA GLU A 9 -9.45 -15.57 -7.96
C GLU A 9 -9.11 -15.25 -9.43
N GLY A 10 -8.56 -16.19 -10.18
CA GLY A 10 -8.01 -15.98 -11.53
C GLY A 10 -6.50 -16.24 -11.67
N GLY A 11 -5.81 -16.51 -10.56
CA GLY A 11 -4.43 -16.98 -10.55
C GLY A 11 -3.41 -15.95 -11.04
N HIS A 12 -2.26 -16.43 -11.54
CA HIS A 12 -1.13 -15.56 -11.87
C HIS A 12 -1.39 -14.58 -13.05
N MET A 13 -2.36 -14.89 -13.93
CA MET A 13 -2.60 -14.10 -15.15
C MET A 13 -3.14 -12.71 -14.84
N LEU A 14 -3.82 -12.53 -13.71
CA LEU A 14 -4.29 -11.22 -13.27
C LEU A 14 -3.14 -10.25 -12.97
N TYR A 15 -1.95 -10.74 -12.64
CA TYR A 15 -0.78 -9.87 -12.40
C TYR A 15 -0.20 -9.28 -13.67
N GLU A 16 -0.56 -9.78 -14.86
CA GLU A 16 -0.12 -9.18 -16.12
C GLU A 16 -0.72 -7.77 -16.29
N ASN A 17 -1.98 -7.60 -15.89
CA ASN A 17 -2.70 -6.33 -15.99
C ASN A 17 -2.74 -5.55 -14.65
N ASP A 18 -2.55 -6.22 -13.51
CA ASP A 18 -2.52 -5.59 -12.19
C ASP A 18 -1.30 -6.05 -11.38
N THR A 19 -0.13 -5.57 -11.79
CA THR A 19 1.16 -5.93 -11.20
C THR A 19 1.30 -5.48 -9.74
N PRO A 20 1.97 -6.29 -8.90
CA PRO A 20 2.33 -5.88 -7.54
C PRO A 20 3.55 -4.94 -7.54
N LEU A 21 3.74 -4.24 -6.42
CA LEU A 21 5.00 -3.56 -6.13
C LEU A 21 6.17 -4.54 -6.03
N THR A 22 7.36 -4.03 -6.36
CA THR A 22 8.61 -4.69 -6.01
C THR A 22 8.94 -4.46 -4.53
N GLU A 23 9.82 -5.28 -3.95
CA GLU A 23 10.31 -5.07 -2.58
C GLU A 23 10.94 -3.68 -2.40
N VAL A 24 11.64 -3.17 -3.42
CA VAL A 24 12.21 -1.81 -3.40
C VAL A 24 11.11 -0.76 -3.41
N GLY A 25 10.08 -0.94 -4.23
CA GLY A 25 8.93 -0.03 -4.26
C GLY A 25 8.15 -0.01 -2.95
N TYR A 26 8.03 -1.18 -2.29
CA TYR A 26 7.44 -1.26 -0.97
C TYR A 26 8.29 -0.56 0.10
N LEU A 27 9.61 -0.77 0.07
CA LEU A 27 10.55 -0.07 0.95
C LEU A 27 10.48 1.45 0.77
N GLN A 28 10.41 1.93 -0.48
CA GLN A 28 10.25 3.36 -0.78
C GLN A 28 8.99 3.94 -0.13
N ALA A 29 7.87 3.20 -0.18
CA ALA A 29 6.64 3.62 0.49
C ALA A 29 6.82 3.73 2.01
N LYS A 30 7.45 2.72 2.65
CA LYS A 30 7.72 2.74 4.09
C LYS A 30 8.62 3.90 4.52
N LEU A 31 9.71 4.14 3.79
CA LEU A 31 10.63 5.24 4.07
C LEU A 31 9.93 6.60 3.95
N THR A 32 9.03 6.73 2.98
CA THR A 32 8.20 7.94 2.82
C THR A 32 7.32 8.15 4.05
N GLY A 33 6.62 7.11 4.51
CA GLY A 33 5.81 7.18 5.73
C GLY A 33 6.61 7.52 6.98
N GLN A 34 7.78 6.90 7.15
CA GLN A 34 8.70 7.22 8.25
C GLN A 34 9.08 8.71 8.24
N SER A 35 9.42 9.24 7.07
CA SER A 35 9.72 10.67 6.93
C SER A 35 8.52 11.55 7.27
N MET A 36 7.30 11.19 6.84
CA MET A 36 6.08 11.92 7.20
C MET A 36 5.89 11.98 8.71
N LYS A 37 6.08 10.85 9.40
CA LYS A 37 6.02 10.78 10.86
C LYS A 37 7.08 11.63 11.53
N GLU A 38 8.33 11.55 11.08
CA GLU A 38 9.46 12.33 11.62
C GLU A 38 9.21 13.84 11.51
N ASN A 39 8.46 14.27 10.48
CA ASN A 39 8.06 15.65 10.28
C ASN A 39 6.74 16.03 10.97
N GLY A 40 6.14 15.13 11.75
CA GLY A 40 4.89 15.39 12.50
C GLY A 40 3.66 15.55 11.60
N ILE A 41 3.64 14.93 10.41
CA ILE A 41 2.48 14.96 9.52
C ILE A 41 1.45 13.94 9.99
N GLU A 42 0.22 14.38 10.22
CA GLU A 42 -0.92 13.52 10.57
C GLU A 42 -1.81 13.29 9.34
N ILE A 43 -2.23 12.04 9.12
CA ILE A 43 -3.09 11.66 8.01
C ILE A 43 -4.46 11.24 8.56
N ALA A 44 -5.51 11.95 8.16
CA ALA A 44 -6.89 11.58 8.50
C ALA A 44 -7.49 10.56 7.53
N HIS A 45 -7.18 10.68 6.24
CA HIS A 45 -7.75 9.86 5.17
C HIS A 45 -6.72 9.58 4.07
N VAL A 46 -6.77 8.37 3.51
CA VAL A 46 -5.94 7.95 2.36
C VAL A 46 -6.85 7.48 1.24
N PHE A 47 -6.58 7.96 0.03
CA PHE A 47 -7.29 7.56 -1.19
C PHE A 47 -6.28 7.03 -2.20
N CYS A 48 -6.64 5.97 -2.92
CA CYS A 48 -5.79 5.40 -3.97
C CYS A 48 -6.59 4.84 -5.13
N SER A 49 -5.91 4.59 -6.25
CA SER A 49 -6.46 3.85 -7.38
C SER A 49 -6.70 2.38 -7.00
N PRO A 50 -7.69 1.69 -7.61
CA PRO A 50 -7.93 0.26 -7.38
C PRO A 50 -6.78 -0.66 -7.80
N ALA A 51 -5.75 -0.15 -8.49
CA ALA A 51 -4.59 -0.96 -8.87
C ALA A 51 -3.82 -1.48 -7.63
N LEU A 52 -3.42 -2.76 -7.65
CA LEU A 52 -2.72 -3.43 -6.56
C LEU A 52 -1.47 -2.66 -6.11
N ARG A 53 -0.66 -2.20 -7.07
CA ARG A 53 0.52 -1.39 -6.79
C ARG A 53 0.20 -0.13 -5.97
N CYS A 54 -0.93 0.53 -6.22
CA CYS A 54 -1.33 1.75 -5.51
C CYS A 54 -1.80 1.45 -4.09
N VAL A 55 -2.59 0.38 -3.93
CA VAL A 55 -3.01 -0.10 -2.61
C VAL A 55 -1.78 -0.47 -1.78
N GLN A 56 -0.83 -1.22 -2.34
CA GLN A 56 0.40 -1.60 -1.64
C GLN A 56 1.30 -0.42 -1.29
N THR A 57 1.34 0.64 -2.13
CA THR A 57 2.06 1.88 -1.78
C THR A 57 1.41 2.55 -0.57
N ALA A 58 0.08 2.69 -0.58
CA ALA A 58 -0.66 3.29 0.53
C ALA A 58 -0.46 2.50 1.83
N THR A 59 -0.52 1.16 1.76
CA THR A 59 -0.25 0.28 2.90
C THR A 59 1.18 0.47 3.44
N GLY A 60 2.20 0.43 2.58
CA GLY A 60 3.59 0.61 3.01
C GLY A 60 3.83 1.98 3.64
N LEU A 61 3.22 3.03 3.11
CA LEU A 61 3.31 4.39 3.69
C LEU A 61 2.73 4.44 5.10
N LEU A 62 1.51 3.91 5.29
CA LEU A 62 0.85 3.88 6.60
C LEU A 62 1.63 3.03 7.62
N GLU A 63 2.16 1.88 7.20
CA GLU A 63 3.06 1.08 8.04
C GLU A 63 4.31 1.86 8.46
N GLY A 64 4.89 2.66 7.55
CA GLY A 64 6.04 3.51 7.83
C GLY A 64 5.76 4.58 8.89
N MET A 65 4.52 5.02 9.03
CA MET A 65 4.12 6.00 10.04
C MET A 65 3.94 5.38 11.45
N ASN A 66 4.03 4.05 11.59
CA ASN A 66 3.60 3.25 12.76
C ASN A 66 2.17 3.53 13.21
N ASP A 67 1.25 3.82 12.29
CA ASP A 67 -0.18 3.72 12.57
C ASP A 67 -0.59 2.23 12.61
N GLU A 68 0.00 1.46 13.54
CA GLU A 68 -0.45 0.10 13.87
C GLU A 68 -1.78 0.14 14.65
N THR A 69 -2.18 1.32 15.12
CA THR A 69 -3.46 1.55 15.79
C THR A 69 -4.53 1.78 14.75
N THR A 70 -5.14 0.68 14.29
CA THR A 70 -6.61 0.62 14.22
C THR A 70 -7.29 1.76 13.46
N LEU A 71 -6.66 2.35 12.44
CA LEU A 71 -7.42 3.04 11.42
C LEU A 71 -8.13 1.90 10.71
N GLY A 72 -9.46 1.83 10.85
CA GLY A 72 -10.27 0.99 9.98
C GLY A 72 -10.01 1.46 8.55
N TYR A 73 -8.97 0.92 7.92
CA TYR A 73 -8.68 1.18 6.53
C TYR A 73 -9.80 0.49 5.77
N ASP A 74 -10.79 1.27 5.38
CA ASP A 74 -11.75 0.83 4.39
C ASP A 74 -10.98 0.75 3.07
N VAL A 75 -10.34 -0.39 2.84
CA VAL A 75 -9.68 -0.76 1.57
C VAL A 75 -10.69 -0.60 0.39
N GLY A 76 -11.99 -0.41 0.69
CA GLY A 76 -13.08 -0.18 -0.23
C GLY A 76 -13.26 1.24 -0.80
N LYS A 77 -12.52 2.29 -0.38
CA LYS A 77 -12.51 3.57 -1.13
C LYS A 77 -11.36 3.66 -2.13
N CYS A 78 -11.11 2.55 -2.82
CA CYS A 78 -10.54 2.64 -4.15
C CYS A 78 -11.50 3.49 -4.99
N LEU A 79 -11.02 4.56 -5.63
CA LEU A 79 -11.85 5.38 -6.51
C LEU A 79 -12.29 4.52 -7.70
N GLY A 80 -13.51 3.97 -7.62
CA GLY A 80 -14.14 3.10 -8.61
C GLY A 80 -15.65 3.24 -8.52
#